data_AF-A0A9E0NSF1-F1
#
_entry.id   AF-A0A9E0NSF1-F1
#
_cell.length_a   1.000
_cell.length_b   1.000
_cell.length_c   1.000
_cell.angle_alpha   90.00
_cell.angle_beta   90.00
_cell.angle_gamma   90.00
#
_symmetry.space_group_name_H-M   'P 1'
#
loop_
_entity.id
_entity.type
_entity.pdbx_description
1 polymer ?
#
loop_
_entity_poly.entity_id
_entity_poly.type
_entity_poly.pdbx_seq_one_letter_code
_entity_poly.pdbx_strand_id
1 'polypeptide(L)'
;MIFGGGDAIGPLGDEPNAARTTRRQLGAWALGMGLAVPTIAAAQLISRPAVDPRVLQSVATDPRLRRFYALRGWTPAWTDDQARQFSLALDDAIRHGLDGDAFRPAPAYDAATREAGLTLAALTYADALARGLVDPTKLFKLFTLERQVVDVAPGLSQALDRRELGAWLGGLAPRDAEYKALSAAYVALRAQIGRAGGSEIPEGGAIQPGGQDYRVPLIAQRLYDLGYLTGSPMASQTLSAPVSEALKLIQAENGMQPTGRVGNTTIAVLNAGPTDHARQLVLNLERRRWLRREAPATRIDVNTAAAFLTYYRDGTLDWSARAVVGSANRATPSLQSAFSQLVVNPPWNVPASIART
;
A
#
# COMPACT_ATOMS: atom_id res chain seq x y z
N MET A 1 -0.50 -12.11 -2.80
CA MET A 1 -1.85 -11.63 -2.41
C MET A 1 -2.04 -10.24 -3.01
N ILE A 2 -2.54 -10.18 -4.25
CA ILE A 2 -2.64 -9.00 -5.14
C ILE A 2 -3.95 -9.15 -5.94
N PHE A 3 -4.71 -8.06 -6.08
CA PHE A 3 -5.72 -7.93 -7.13
C PHE A 3 -5.02 -7.46 -8.40
N GLY A 4 -5.23 -8.19 -9.50
CA GLY A 4 -4.56 -7.98 -10.77
C GLY A 4 -4.95 -6.66 -11.42
N GLY A 5 -3.94 -5.90 -11.84
CA GLY A 5 -3.98 -5.12 -13.07
C GLY A 5 -3.05 -5.83 -14.04
N GLY A 6 -3.61 -6.49 -15.05
CA GLY A 6 -2.83 -7.03 -16.16
C GLY A 6 -2.58 -5.93 -17.17
N ASP A 7 -1.32 -5.67 -17.47
CA ASP A 7 -0.92 -5.07 -18.75
C ASP A 7 0.36 -5.73 -19.23
N ALA A 8 0.25 -6.36 -20.40
CA ALA A 8 1.35 -6.91 -21.15
C ALA A 8 1.89 -5.82 -22.08
N ILE A 9 3.14 -5.39 -21.88
CA ILE A 9 3.87 -4.55 -22.84
C ILE A 9 5.11 -5.32 -23.27
N GLY A 10 5.13 -5.72 -24.55
CA GLY A 10 6.27 -6.33 -25.23
C GLY A 10 7.42 -5.33 -25.48
N PRO A 11 8.59 -5.82 -25.89
CA PRO A 11 9.84 -5.07 -25.81
C PRO A 11 9.95 -3.93 -26.83
N LEU A 12 10.45 -2.78 -26.36
CA LEU A 12 10.85 -1.64 -27.17
C LEU A 12 12.10 -2.01 -27.99
N GLY A 13 12.00 -1.81 -29.31
CA GLY A 13 13.10 -1.98 -30.26
C GLY A 13 14.03 -0.77 -30.32
N ASP A 14 15.30 -1.11 -30.54
CA ASP A 14 16.38 -0.40 -31.25
C ASP A 14 16.61 1.10 -31.04
N GLU A 15 17.72 1.42 -30.37
CA GLU A 15 18.50 2.63 -30.58
C GLU A 15 19.07 2.69 -32.00
N PRO A 16 19.26 3.91 -32.55
CA PRO A 16 20.42 4.16 -33.40
C PRO A 16 21.33 5.28 -32.89
N ASN A 17 22.59 4.88 -32.83
CA ASN A 17 23.85 5.60 -32.71
C ASN A 17 24.06 6.70 -33.77
N ALA A 18 24.50 7.90 -33.36
CA ALA A 18 25.28 8.90 -34.14
C ALA A 18 25.43 10.18 -33.28
N ALA A 19 26.51 10.96 -33.26
CA ALA A 19 27.78 10.94 -33.96
C ALA A 19 28.80 11.74 -33.14
N ARG A 20 30.07 11.37 -33.30
CA ARG A 20 31.25 12.13 -32.89
C ARG A 20 31.35 13.42 -33.69
N THR A 21 31.67 14.53 -33.01
CA THR A 21 32.35 15.65 -33.65
C THR A 21 33.37 16.27 -32.71
N THR A 22 34.63 15.93 -32.98
CA THR A 22 35.84 16.61 -32.56
C THR A 22 35.87 18.06 -33.03
N ARG A 23 36.19 19.00 -32.13
CA ARG A 23 36.86 20.24 -32.51
C ARG A 23 37.85 20.68 -31.43
N ARG A 24 39.13 20.48 -31.71
CA ARG A 24 40.26 21.19 -31.09
C ARG A 24 40.12 22.68 -31.41
N GLN A 25 40.42 23.57 -30.46
CA GLN A 25 41.63 24.42 -30.51
C GLN A 25 41.65 25.55 -29.46
N LEU A 26 42.87 25.79 -28.95
CA LEU A 26 43.45 27.05 -28.42
C LEU A 26 42.82 27.57 -27.11
N GLY A 27 43.52 27.70 -25.98
CA GLY A 27 44.85 28.27 -25.82
C GLY A 27 44.72 29.72 -25.36
N ALA A 28 44.52 29.96 -24.05
CA ALA A 28 44.72 31.26 -23.42
C ALA A 28 44.96 31.07 -21.92
N TRP A 29 46.22 31.23 -21.50
CA TRP A 29 46.60 31.38 -20.11
C TRP A 29 46.24 32.81 -19.68
N ALA A 30 45.24 32.94 -18.81
CA ALA A 30 44.98 34.19 -18.09
C ALA A 30 45.24 33.94 -16.60
N LEU A 31 46.39 34.42 -16.13
CA LEU A 31 46.72 34.57 -14.72
C LEU A 31 45.80 35.65 -14.13
N GLY A 32 44.61 35.24 -13.69
CA GLY A 32 43.76 36.04 -12.83
C GLY A 32 44.05 35.69 -11.37
N MET A 33 44.73 36.58 -10.65
CA MET A 33 44.74 36.58 -9.18
C MET A 33 43.30 36.84 -8.69
N GLY A 34 42.50 35.78 -8.63
CA GLY A 34 41.25 35.78 -7.89
C GLY A 34 41.58 35.70 -6.41
N LEU A 35 41.37 36.78 -5.68
CA LEU A 35 41.20 36.71 -4.24
C LEU A 35 40.06 35.74 -3.97
N ALA A 36 40.41 34.50 -3.61
CA ALA A 36 39.46 33.53 -3.09
C ALA A 36 38.97 34.10 -1.75
N VAL A 37 37.87 34.86 -1.78
CA VAL A 37 37.09 35.10 -0.57
C VAL A 37 36.59 33.72 -0.16
N PRO A 38 37.00 33.18 1.00
CA PRO A 38 36.40 31.95 1.47
C PRO A 38 34.92 32.26 1.69
N THR A 39 34.05 31.73 0.83
CA THR A 39 32.64 31.57 1.17
C THR A 39 32.62 30.62 2.35
N ILE A 40 32.73 31.17 3.55
CA ILE A 40 32.33 30.47 4.76
C ILE A 40 30.84 30.23 4.53
N ALA A 41 30.49 29.02 4.09
CA ALA A 41 29.13 28.54 4.18
C ALA A 41 28.78 28.71 5.66
N ALA A 42 27.94 29.70 5.97
CA ALA A 42 27.43 29.88 7.31
C ALA A 42 26.71 28.58 7.66
N ALA A 43 27.37 27.73 8.45
CA ALA A 43 26.72 26.60 9.08
C ALA A 43 25.59 27.21 9.90
N GLN A 44 24.36 27.15 9.39
CA GLN A 44 23.19 27.60 10.11
C GLN A 44 23.22 26.85 11.45
N LEU A 45 23.53 27.60 12.52
CA LEU A 45 23.56 27.10 13.89
C LEU A 45 22.29 26.28 14.11
N ILE A 46 22.49 25.01 14.44
CA ILE A 46 21.38 24.08 14.67
C ILE A 46 20.71 24.52 15.98
N SER A 47 19.71 25.39 15.87
CA SER A 47 18.96 25.83 17.04
C SER A 47 17.89 24.79 17.36
N ARG A 48 18.15 23.99 18.40
CA ARG A 48 17.12 23.16 19.05
C ARG A 48 16.57 23.95 20.23
N PRO A 49 15.26 23.95 20.48
CA PRO A 49 14.71 24.51 21.71
C PRO A 49 15.40 23.90 22.93
N ALA A 50 15.82 24.73 23.87
CA ALA A 50 16.43 24.24 25.10
C ALA A 50 15.35 23.52 25.96
N VAL A 51 15.63 22.28 26.34
CA VAL A 51 14.79 21.49 27.25
C VAL A 51 15.68 20.89 28.33
N ASP A 52 15.30 21.08 29.60
CA ASP A 52 16.00 20.47 30.73
C ASP A 52 15.81 18.94 30.70
N PRO A 53 16.89 18.14 30.70
CA PRO A 53 16.82 16.68 30.73
C PRO A 53 15.93 16.11 31.85
N ARG A 54 15.89 16.74 33.03
CA ARG A 54 15.06 16.28 34.17
C ARG A 54 13.58 16.48 33.90
N VAL A 55 13.22 17.60 33.26
CA VAL A 55 11.84 17.86 32.84
C VAL A 55 11.45 16.92 31.72
N LEU A 56 12.34 16.68 30.75
CA LEU A 56 12.10 15.70 29.69
C LEU A 56 11.90 14.27 30.25
N GLN A 57 12.68 13.89 31.26
CA GLN A 57 12.53 12.62 31.98
C GLN A 57 11.20 12.48 32.72
N SER A 58 10.65 13.58 33.25
CA SER A 58 9.38 13.55 33.98
C SER A 58 8.18 13.44 33.03
N VAL A 59 8.23 14.06 31.85
CA VAL A 59 7.15 13.98 30.85
C VAL A 59 7.24 12.73 29.96
N ALA A 60 8.43 12.12 29.80
CA ALA A 60 8.62 10.88 29.05
C ALA A 60 8.16 9.65 29.86
N THR A 61 6.85 9.47 29.96
CA THR A 61 6.21 8.34 30.66
C THR A 61 6.08 7.10 29.79
N ASP A 62 5.90 7.24 28.47
CA ASP A 62 5.82 6.12 27.53
C ASP A 62 7.20 5.40 27.43
N PRO A 63 7.26 4.06 27.55
CA PRO A 63 8.52 3.30 27.45
C PRO A 63 9.29 3.55 26.14
N ARG A 64 8.60 3.80 25.02
CA ARG A 64 9.21 4.11 23.72
C ARG A 64 9.91 5.46 23.75
N LEU A 65 9.32 6.46 24.42
CA LEU A 65 9.94 7.77 24.63
C LEU A 65 11.19 7.66 25.50
N ARG A 66 11.08 6.95 26.63
CA ARG A 66 12.23 6.75 27.53
C ARG A 66 13.39 6.08 26.83
N ARG A 67 13.10 5.02 26.05
CA ARG A 67 14.10 4.32 25.24
C ARG A 67 14.75 5.24 24.22
N PHE A 68 13.95 6.01 23.47
CA PHE A 68 14.47 6.96 22.48
C PHE A 68 15.40 8.01 23.11
N TYR A 69 14.98 8.66 24.20
CA TYR A 69 15.81 9.68 24.84
C TYR A 69 17.00 9.11 25.61
N ALA A 70 16.91 7.90 26.15
CA ALA A 70 18.06 7.20 26.72
C ALA A 70 19.16 6.97 25.66
N LEU A 71 18.79 6.56 24.44
CA LEU A 71 19.74 6.45 23.32
C LEU A 71 20.40 7.77 22.96
N ARG A 72 19.72 8.90 23.20
CA ARG A 72 20.19 10.26 22.92
C ARG A 72 20.86 10.94 24.12
N GLY A 73 21.10 10.22 25.22
CA GLY A 73 21.64 10.82 26.45
C GLY A 73 20.77 11.94 27.02
N TRP A 74 19.45 11.86 26.83
CA TRP A 74 18.46 12.86 27.23
C TRP A 74 18.67 14.25 26.61
N THR A 75 19.27 14.31 25.42
CA THR A 75 19.38 15.54 24.64
C THR A 75 18.15 15.74 23.74
N PRO A 76 17.68 16.99 23.56
CA PRO A 76 16.61 17.30 22.62
C PRO A 76 16.97 16.89 21.19
N ALA A 77 15.99 16.39 20.47
CA ALA A 77 16.08 15.86 19.12
C ALA A 77 15.55 16.86 18.07
N TRP A 78 14.48 17.59 18.36
CA TRP A 78 13.73 18.32 17.34
C TRP A 78 14.19 19.76 17.13
N THR A 79 14.34 20.14 15.87
CA THR A 79 14.32 21.55 15.43
C THR A 79 12.93 21.92 14.92
N ASP A 80 12.64 23.22 14.79
CA ASP A 80 11.38 23.66 14.16
C ASP A 80 11.26 23.25 12.70
N ASP A 81 12.38 23.15 11.99
CA ASP A 81 12.38 22.64 10.61
C ASP A 81 11.96 21.17 10.55
N GLN A 82 12.47 20.34 11.47
CA GLN A 82 12.11 18.93 11.55
C GLN A 82 10.65 18.74 11.95
N ALA A 83 10.13 19.57 12.87
CA ALA A 83 8.72 19.55 13.22
C ALA A 83 7.82 19.90 12.02
N ARG A 84 8.24 20.84 11.16
CA ARG A 84 7.56 21.14 9.89
C ARG A 84 7.67 19.97 8.90
N GLN A 85 8.85 19.40 8.71
CA GLN A 85 9.04 18.23 7.83
C GLN A 85 8.19 17.04 8.28
N PHE A 86 8.06 16.81 9.59
CA PHE A 86 7.19 15.77 10.12
C PHE A 86 5.72 16.07 9.82
N SER A 87 5.28 17.32 9.99
CA SER A 87 3.92 17.73 9.66
C SER A 87 3.59 17.53 8.18
N LEU A 88 4.52 17.88 7.27
CA LEU A 88 4.39 17.58 5.83
C LEU A 88 4.30 16.07 5.54
N ALA A 89 5.05 15.25 6.29
CA ALA A 89 4.97 13.79 6.17
C ALA A 89 3.63 13.22 6.67
N LEU A 90 2.98 13.89 7.63
CA LEU A 90 1.63 13.54 8.08
C LEU A 90 0.57 14.00 7.08
N ASP A 91 0.72 15.17 6.46
CA ASP A 91 -0.18 15.63 5.38
C ASP A 91 -0.17 14.65 4.20
N ASP A 92 0.97 14.05 3.92
CA ASP A 92 1.15 13.04 2.87
C ASP A 92 0.87 11.59 3.33
N ALA A 93 0.48 11.37 4.60
CA ALA A 93 0.18 10.04 5.15
C ALA A 93 -0.93 9.33 4.37
N ILE A 94 -1.79 10.09 3.70
CA ILE A 94 -2.88 9.56 2.90
C ILE A 94 -2.39 8.64 1.78
N ARG A 95 -1.22 8.87 1.18
CA ARG A 95 -0.69 7.96 0.14
C ARG A 95 -0.44 6.54 0.70
N HIS A 96 -0.32 6.41 2.01
CA HIS A 96 -0.15 5.15 2.72
C HIS A 96 -1.48 4.56 3.22
N GLY A 97 -2.62 5.17 2.90
CA GLY A 97 -3.92 4.79 3.47
C GLY A 97 -4.01 5.04 4.97
N LEU A 98 -3.21 5.98 5.48
CA LEU A 98 -3.17 6.36 6.88
C LEU A 98 -3.82 7.73 7.06
N ASP A 99 -4.53 7.91 8.16
CA ASP A 99 -5.03 9.21 8.58
C ASP A 99 -3.92 9.97 9.31
N GLY A 100 -3.35 11.00 8.68
CA GLY A 100 -2.26 11.79 9.24
C GLY A 100 -2.64 12.52 10.53
N ASP A 101 -3.90 12.94 10.66
CA ASP A 101 -4.39 13.68 11.82
C ASP A 101 -4.40 12.80 13.07
N ALA A 102 -4.61 11.48 12.90
CA ALA A 102 -4.54 10.51 13.99
C ALA A 102 -3.14 10.39 14.63
N PHE A 103 -2.09 10.87 13.94
CA PHE A 103 -0.72 10.87 14.47
C PHE A 103 -0.26 12.25 14.91
N ARG A 104 -1.04 13.32 14.71
CA ARG A 104 -0.61 14.64 15.14
C ARG A 104 -0.48 14.68 16.66
N PRO A 105 0.63 15.19 17.20
CA PRO A 105 0.75 15.38 18.63
C PRO A 105 -0.29 16.41 19.09
N ALA A 106 -0.80 16.23 20.31
CA ALA A 106 -1.63 17.24 20.94
C ALA A 106 -0.88 18.58 21.04
N PRO A 107 -1.58 19.73 20.95
CA PRO A 107 -0.97 21.03 21.20
C PRO A 107 -0.26 21.04 22.56
N ALA A 108 0.97 21.54 22.58
CA ALA A 108 1.80 21.63 23.79
C ALA A 108 2.19 23.08 24.03
N TYR A 109 2.15 23.50 25.29
CA TYR A 109 2.43 24.87 25.70
C TYR A 109 3.87 25.07 26.21
N ASP A 110 4.56 23.98 26.55
CA ASP A 110 5.96 23.99 26.96
C ASP A 110 6.83 23.14 26.02
N ALA A 111 8.14 23.43 26.01
CA ALA A 111 9.08 22.80 25.10
C ALA A 111 9.27 21.30 25.38
N ALA A 112 9.21 20.85 26.64
CA ALA A 112 9.41 19.44 26.99
C ALA A 112 8.23 18.57 26.55
N THR A 113 6.99 19.04 26.77
CA THR A 113 5.78 18.35 26.32
C THR A 113 5.70 18.31 24.79
N ARG A 114 6.09 19.40 24.11
CA ARG A 114 6.17 19.43 22.64
C ARG A 114 7.19 18.41 22.12
N GLU A 115 8.37 18.38 22.72
CA GLU A 115 9.47 17.48 22.40
C GLU A 115 9.05 16.00 22.53
N ALA A 116 8.44 15.65 23.68
CA ALA A 116 7.90 14.32 23.93
C ALA A 116 6.75 13.97 22.97
N GLY A 117 5.81 14.90 22.75
CA GLY A 117 4.66 14.70 21.85
C GLY A 117 5.10 14.42 20.41
N LEU A 118 5.96 15.25 19.84
CA LEU A 118 6.51 15.06 18.48
C LEU A 118 7.22 13.71 18.35
N THR A 119 8.01 13.34 19.36
CA THR A 119 8.75 12.08 19.35
C THR A 119 7.82 10.88 19.37
N LEU A 120 6.79 10.88 20.23
CA LEU A 120 5.85 9.78 20.33
C LEU A 120 5.03 9.62 19.06
N ALA A 121 4.58 10.75 18.50
CA ALA A 121 3.89 10.83 17.23
C ALA A 121 4.75 10.24 16.10
N ALA A 122 6.01 10.68 15.98
CA ALA A 122 6.93 10.22 14.95
C ALA A 122 7.27 8.73 15.07
N LEU A 123 7.51 8.22 16.29
CA LEU A 123 7.72 6.79 16.52
C LEU A 123 6.49 5.97 16.14
N THR A 124 5.30 6.44 16.49
CA THR A 124 4.04 5.75 16.19
C THR A 124 3.75 5.74 14.69
N TYR A 125 3.98 6.86 14.00
CA TYR A 125 3.84 6.96 12.55
C TYR A 125 4.89 6.10 11.82
N ALA A 126 6.14 6.15 12.26
CA ALA A 126 7.23 5.34 11.69
C ALA A 126 6.94 3.84 11.83
N ASP A 127 6.43 3.40 12.99
CA ASP A 127 5.95 2.03 13.19
C ASP A 127 4.81 1.68 12.23
N ALA A 128 3.82 2.56 12.10
CA ALA A 128 2.69 2.35 11.19
C ALA A 128 3.15 2.21 9.74
N LEU A 129 4.13 3.00 9.29
CA LEU A 129 4.73 2.87 7.95
C LEU A 129 5.54 1.58 7.79
N ALA A 130 6.34 1.22 8.79
CA ALA A 130 7.27 0.10 8.71
C ALA A 130 6.55 -1.25 8.78
N ARG A 131 5.62 -1.44 9.72
CA ARG A 131 5.04 -2.75 10.05
C ARG A 131 3.52 -2.80 10.05
N GLY A 132 2.86 -1.68 9.75
CA GLY A 132 1.40 -1.56 9.77
C GLY A 132 0.86 -1.11 11.13
N LEU A 133 -0.37 -0.64 11.13
CA LEU A 133 -1.14 -0.27 12.33
C LEU A 133 -1.60 -1.49 13.14
N VAL A 134 -1.86 -2.60 12.45
CA VAL A 134 -2.49 -3.78 13.07
C VAL A 134 -1.49 -4.93 13.13
N ASP A 135 -1.49 -5.62 14.26
CA ASP A 135 -0.71 -6.84 14.43
C ASP A 135 -1.51 -8.06 13.91
N PRO A 136 -1.13 -8.67 12.77
CA PRO A 136 -1.87 -9.79 12.19
C PRO A 136 -1.90 -11.02 13.09
N THR A 137 -0.95 -11.17 14.01
CA THR A 137 -0.91 -12.31 14.95
C THR A 137 -2.06 -12.26 15.97
N LYS A 138 -2.66 -11.09 16.17
CA LYS A 138 -3.86 -10.91 17.00
C LYS A 138 -5.17 -11.14 16.24
N LEU A 139 -5.11 -11.12 14.90
CA LEU A 139 -6.28 -11.31 14.03
C LEU A 139 -6.47 -12.76 13.59
N PHE A 140 -5.37 -13.47 13.33
CA PHE A 140 -5.39 -14.82 12.77
C PHE A 140 -4.87 -15.83 13.78
N LYS A 141 -5.56 -16.97 13.91
CA LYS A 141 -5.13 -18.08 14.79
C LYS A 141 -3.74 -18.62 14.40
N LEU A 142 -3.43 -18.64 13.11
CA LEU A 142 -2.14 -19.05 12.58
C LEU A 142 -1.66 -18.00 11.57
N PHE A 143 -0.60 -17.30 11.92
CA PHE A 143 0.09 -16.34 11.07
C PHE A 143 1.61 -16.50 11.24
N THR A 144 2.28 -17.12 10.27
CA THR A 144 3.74 -17.36 10.33
C THR A 144 4.51 -16.70 9.19
N LEU A 145 3.87 -15.83 8.42
CA LEU A 145 4.56 -15.04 7.40
C LEU A 145 5.65 -14.18 8.07
N GLU A 146 6.84 -14.17 7.48
CA GLU A 146 7.94 -13.33 7.96
C GLU A 146 7.59 -11.85 7.80
N ARG A 147 7.79 -11.11 8.88
CA ARG A 147 7.45 -9.69 8.97
C ARG A 147 8.72 -8.85 8.88
N GLN A 148 8.56 -7.64 8.36
CA GLN A 148 9.61 -6.65 8.42
C GLN A 148 9.85 -6.23 9.88
N VAL A 149 11.08 -6.39 10.37
CA VAL A 149 11.51 -5.90 11.68
C VAL A 149 12.34 -4.65 11.47
N VAL A 150 11.83 -3.50 11.91
CA VAL A 150 12.54 -2.21 11.88
C VAL A 150 12.51 -1.62 13.27
N ASP A 151 13.68 -1.34 13.82
CA ASP A 151 13.79 -0.59 15.06
C ASP A 151 13.73 0.92 14.76
N VAL A 152 12.55 1.50 14.96
CA VAL A 152 12.27 2.89 14.57
C VAL A 152 12.94 3.92 15.49
N ALA A 153 13.30 3.57 16.73
CA ALA A 153 13.88 4.51 17.67
C ALA A 153 15.31 4.98 17.29
N PRO A 154 16.29 4.08 17.06
CA PRO A 154 17.61 4.50 16.58
C PRO A 154 17.53 5.13 15.18
N GLY A 155 16.63 4.64 14.31
CA GLY A 155 16.41 5.21 12.97
C GLY A 155 15.94 6.66 13.02
N LEU A 156 14.93 6.96 13.86
CA LEU A 156 14.43 8.32 14.05
C LEU A 156 15.53 9.23 14.61
N SER A 157 16.29 8.75 15.59
CA SER A 157 17.38 9.51 16.20
C SER A 157 18.42 9.91 15.16
N GLN A 158 18.87 8.95 14.34
CA GLN A 158 19.84 9.19 13.28
C GLN A 158 19.29 10.14 12.20
N ALA A 159 18.04 9.96 11.78
CA ALA A 159 17.41 10.81 10.77
C ALA A 159 17.26 12.26 11.24
N LEU A 160 16.98 12.48 12.53
CA LEU A 160 16.96 13.82 13.13
C LEU A 160 18.37 14.42 13.25
N ASP A 161 19.39 13.65 13.60
CA ASP A 161 20.75 14.22 13.67
C ASP A 161 21.31 14.56 12.27
N ARG A 162 20.93 13.78 11.24
CA ARG A 162 21.35 13.98 9.85
C ARG A 162 20.48 14.95 9.05
N ARG A 163 19.34 15.39 9.60
CA ARG A 163 18.32 16.20 8.90
C ARG A 163 17.72 15.51 7.67
N GLU A 164 17.54 14.19 7.77
CA GLU A 164 17.01 13.32 6.70
C GLU A 164 15.62 12.76 7.07
N LEU A 165 14.88 13.41 7.97
CA LEU A 165 13.63 12.89 8.53
C LEU A 165 12.61 12.50 7.44
N GLY A 166 12.35 13.38 6.47
CA GLY A 166 11.43 13.09 5.37
C GLY A 166 11.87 11.91 4.51
N ALA A 167 13.16 11.83 4.18
CA ALA A 167 13.72 10.73 3.38
C ALA A 167 13.67 9.39 4.14
N TRP A 168 13.99 9.41 5.44
CA TRP A 168 13.90 8.23 6.29
C TRP A 168 12.47 7.72 6.42
N LEU A 169 11.50 8.59 6.76
CA LEU A 169 10.08 8.23 6.82
C LEU A 169 9.58 7.68 5.49
N GLY A 170 9.91 8.34 4.37
CA GLY A 170 9.56 7.87 3.02
C GLY A 170 10.17 6.51 2.65
N GLY A 171 11.22 6.07 3.35
CA GLY A 171 11.86 4.77 3.18
C GLY A 171 11.26 3.62 3.98
N LEU A 172 10.38 3.89 4.97
CA LEU A 172 9.86 2.87 5.89
C LEU A 172 8.76 2.00 5.26
N ALA A 173 7.88 2.59 4.45
CA ALA A 173 6.83 1.87 3.73
C ALA A 173 7.42 1.00 2.60
N PRO A 174 6.71 -0.04 2.10
CA PRO A 174 7.13 -0.77 0.92
C PRO A 174 7.34 0.16 -0.28
N ARG A 175 8.36 -0.11 -1.10
CA ARG A 175 8.78 0.76 -2.21
C ARG A 175 8.69 0.10 -3.58
N ASP A 176 8.19 -1.13 -3.61
CA ASP A 176 7.95 -1.90 -4.83
C ASP A 176 6.84 -1.28 -5.69
N ALA A 177 6.76 -1.74 -6.95
CA ALA A 177 5.81 -1.22 -7.92
C ALA A 177 4.35 -1.45 -7.50
N GLU A 178 4.04 -2.59 -6.87
CA GLU A 178 2.68 -2.92 -6.45
C GLU A 178 2.19 -1.97 -5.35
N TYR A 179 3.02 -1.69 -4.35
CA TYR A 179 2.66 -0.75 -3.28
C TYR A 179 2.43 0.66 -3.83
N LYS A 180 3.28 1.11 -4.78
CA LYS A 180 3.11 2.40 -5.45
C LYS A 180 1.81 2.45 -6.28
N ALA A 181 1.49 1.37 -7.00
CA ALA A 181 0.25 1.28 -7.77
C ALA A 181 -0.99 1.32 -6.86
N LEU A 182 -0.99 0.57 -5.76
CA LEU A 182 -2.06 0.60 -4.74
C LEU A 182 -2.22 2.01 -4.14
N SER A 183 -1.10 2.66 -3.82
CA SER A 183 -1.07 4.03 -3.28
C SER A 183 -1.69 5.03 -4.26
N ALA A 184 -1.24 5.01 -5.53
CA ALA A 184 -1.75 5.89 -6.57
C ALA A 184 -3.25 5.67 -6.83
N ALA A 185 -3.68 4.40 -6.93
CA ALA A 185 -5.09 4.03 -7.11
C ALA A 185 -5.95 4.52 -5.93
N TYR A 186 -5.44 4.41 -4.70
CA TYR A 186 -6.15 4.88 -3.51
C TYR A 186 -6.33 6.39 -3.52
N VAL A 187 -5.27 7.15 -3.81
CA VAL A 187 -5.32 8.62 -3.89
C VAL A 187 -6.30 9.07 -4.99
N ALA A 188 -6.27 8.43 -6.16
CA ALA A 188 -7.17 8.73 -7.26
C ALA A 188 -8.64 8.47 -6.90
N LEU A 189 -8.96 7.30 -6.31
CA LEU A 189 -10.32 6.97 -5.89
C LEU A 189 -10.82 7.86 -4.76
N ARG A 190 -9.97 8.21 -3.80
CA ARG A 190 -10.34 9.11 -2.71
C ARG A 190 -10.76 10.48 -3.23
N ALA A 191 -10.11 11.00 -4.27
CA ALA A 191 -10.51 12.25 -4.91
C ALA A 191 -11.90 12.17 -5.57
N GLN A 192 -12.43 10.98 -5.84
CA GLN A 192 -13.76 10.77 -6.43
C GLN A 192 -14.86 10.57 -5.37
N ILE A 193 -14.51 10.33 -4.10
CA ILE A 193 -15.47 10.16 -3.01
C ILE A 193 -16.30 11.45 -2.86
N GLY A 194 -17.63 11.30 -2.81
CA GLY A 194 -18.58 12.41 -2.75
C GLY A 194 -18.96 13.00 -4.12
N ARG A 195 -18.30 12.60 -5.22
CA ARG A 195 -18.66 12.97 -6.59
C ARG A 195 -19.47 11.88 -7.31
N ALA A 196 -19.37 10.64 -6.86
CA ALA A 196 -20.15 9.52 -7.39
C ALA A 196 -21.61 9.61 -6.91
N GLY A 197 -22.49 10.08 -7.80
CA GLY A 197 -23.92 10.30 -7.55
C GLY A 197 -24.82 9.42 -8.41
N GLY A 198 -24.59 8.10 -8.43
CA GLY A 198 -25.45 7.15 -9.12
C GLY A 198 -26.49 6.55 -8.17
N SER A 199 -27.75 6.43 -8.62
CA SER A 199 -28.80 5.72 -7.88
C SER A 199 -28.37 4.27 -7.59
N GLU A 200 -28.65 3.81 -6.38
CA GLU A 200 -28.43 2.42 -5.98
C GLU A 200 -29.35 1.49 -6.77
N ILE A 201 -28.82 0.35 -7.25
CA ILE A 201 -29.61 -0.68 -7.91
C ILE A 201 -30.24 -1.56 -6.81
N PRO A 202 -31.57 -1.68 -6.72
CA PRO A 202 -32.21 -2.50 -5.70
C PRO A 202 -31.89 -4.00 -5.84
N GLU A 203 -31.71 -4.69 -4.73
CA GLU A 203 -31.65 -6.17 -4.70
C GLU A 203 -32.98 -6.81 -5.15
N GLY A 204 -32.94 -8.09 -5.53
CA GLY A 204 -34.15 -8.81 -5.95
C GLY A 204 -33.87 -10.14 -6.63
N GLY A 205 -34.90 -10.72 -7.27
CA GLY A 205 -34.79 -11.98 -8.01
C GLY A 205 -33.69 -11.95 -9.08
N ALA A 206 -33.13 -13.10 -9.43
CA ALA A 206 -32.07 -13.17 -10.43
C ALA A 206 -32.61 -12.85 -11.84
N ILE A 207 -31.91 -12.01 -12.61
CA ILE A 207 -32.24 -11.65 -13.99
C ILE A 207 -31.35 -12.45 -14.93
N GLN A 208 -31.97 -13.28 -15.77
CA GLN A 208 -31.29 -14.07 -16.79
C GLN A 208 -31.01 -13.24 -18.05
N PRO A 209 -29.98 -13.57 -18.85
CA PRO A 209 -29.79 -12.98 -20.18
C PRO A 209 -31.06 -13.08 -21.03
N GLY A 210 -31.46 -11.96 -21.66
CA GLY A 210 -32.71 -11.82 -22.41
C GLY A 210 -33.97 -11.62 -21.55
N GLY A 211 -33.87 -11.71 -20.22
CA GLY A 211 -34.98 -11.47 -19.29
C GLY A 211 -35.34 -9.98 -19.18
N GLN A 212 -36.57 -9.71 -18.74
CA GLN A 212 -37.06 -8.35 -18.50
C GLN A 212 -37.10 -8.02 -17.00
N ASP A 213 -36.62 -6.84 -16.62
CA ASP A 213 -36.67 -6.34 -15.24
C ASP A 213 -36.51 -4.80 -15.21
N TYR A 214 -37.21 -4.14 -14.30
CA TYR A 214 -37.19 -2.69 -14.14
C TYR A 214 -35.80 -2.14 -13.73
N ARG A 215 -34.91 -3.00 -13.20
CA ARG A 215 -33.55 -2.65 -12.80
C ARG A 215 -32.57 -2.63 -13.97
N VAL A 216 -32.90 -3.22 -15.13
CA VAL A 216 -31.98 -3.31 -16.27
C VAL A 216 -31.49 -1.93 -16.75
N PRO A 217 -32.33 -0.88 -16.85
CA PRO A 217 -31.84 0.46 -17.20
C PRO A 217 -30.81 1.00 -16.20
N LEU A 218 -30.99 0.76 -14.90
CA LEU A 218 -30.03 1.18 -13.86
C LEU A 218 -28.71 0.40 -13.97
N ILE A 219 -28.79 -0.91 -14.25
CA ILE A 219 -27.63 -1.78 -14.46
C ILE A 219 -26.85 -1.33 -15.70
N ALA A 220 -27.53 -1.07 -16.81
CA ALA A 220 -26.91 -0.60 -18.03
C ALA A 220 -26.26 0.78 -17.85
N GLN A 221 -26.94 1.71 -17.16
CA GLN A 221 -26.35 3.01 -16.82
C GLN A 221 -25.09 2.84 -15.97
N ARG A 222 -25.13 2.00 -14.94
CA ARG A 222 -23.97 1.75 -14.09
C ARG A 222 -22.79 1.16 -14.86
N LEU A 223 -23.05 0.21 -15.76
CA LEU A 223 -22.01 -0.38 -16.61
C LEU A 223 -21.42 0.64 -17.59
N TYR A 224 -22.23 1.58 -18.09
CA TYR A 224 -21.75 2.71 -18.90
C TYR A 224 -20.87 3.66 -18.07
N ASP A 225 -21.31 4.04 -16.88
CA ASP A 225 -20.55 4.92 -15.97
C ASP A 225 -19.19 4.29 -15.58
N LEU A 226 -19.15 2.97 -15.47
CA LEU A 226 -17.94 2.19 -15.21
C LEU A 226 -17.10 1.89 -16.46
N GLY A 227 -17.57 2.29 -17.66
CA GLY A 227 -16.86 2.12 -18.92
C GLY A 227 -16.94 0.72 -19.57
N TYR A 228 -17.77 -0.18 -19.06
CA TYR A 228 -17.98 -1.52 -19.65
C TYR A 228 -18.95 -1.52 -20.83
N LEU A 229 -19.73 -0.45 -21.02
CA LEU A 229 -20.63 -0.30 -22.16
C LEU A 229 -20.23 0.91 -23.01
N THR A 230 -20.13 0.69 -24.32
CA THR A 230 -19.90 1.75 -25.30
C THR A 230 -21.23 2.27 -25.84
N GLY A 231 -21.42 3.60 -25.78
CA GLY A 231 -22.65 4.26 -26.21
C GLY A 231 -23.69 4.35 -25.09
N SER A 232 -24.44 5.46 -25.06
CA SER A 232 -25.43 5.71 -24.02
C SER A 232 -26.47 4.58 -24.00
N PRO A 233 -26.70 3.92 -22.86
CA PRO A 233 -27.65 2.84 -22.78
C PRO A 233 -29.06 3.36 -23.05
N MET A 234 -29.79 2.68 -23.93
CA MET A 234 -31.22 2.94 -24.11
C MET A 234 -31.99 2.46 -22.87
N ALA A 235 -33.10 3.11 -22.53
CA ALA A 235 -33.99 2.74 -21.42
C ALA A 235 -34.77 1.43 -21.71
N SER A 236 -34.06 0.34 -21.94
CA SER A 236 -34.61 -1.00 -22.15
C SER A 236 -34.69 -1.74 -20.83
N GLN A 237 -35.82 -2.39 -20.57
CA GLN A 237 -35.97 -3.31 -19.44
C GLN A 237 -35.44 -4.72 -19.75
N THR A 238 -35.00 -4.98 -20.99
CA THR A 238 -34.48 -6.30 -21.39
C THR A 238 -32.98 -6.37 -21.19
N LEU A 239 -32.50 -7.40 -20.48
CA LEU A 239 -31.07 -7.69 -20.31
C LEU A 239 -30.46 -8.18 -21.62
N SER A 240 -30.17 -7.23 -22.51
CA SER A 240 -29.70 -7.48 -23.87
C SER A 240 -28.31 -8.13 -23.91
N ALA A 241 -27.96 -8.71 -25.06
CA ALA A 241 -26.66 -9.36 -25.23
C ALA A 241 -25.47 -8.42 -24.91
N PRO A 242 -25.42 -7.14 -25.37
CA PRO A 242 -24.33 -6.23 -24.99
C PRO A 242 -24.21 -6.00 -23.48
N VAL A 243 -25.33 -5.84 -22.77
CA VAL A 243 -25.34 -5.67 -21.31
C VAL A 243 -24.87 -6.94 -20.62
N SER A 244 -25.30 -8.11 -21.11
CA SER A 244 -24.87 -9.40 -20.56
C SER A 244 -23.38 -9.65 -20.78
N GLU A 245 -22.80 -9.29 -21.92
CA GLU A 245 -21.35 -9.38 -22.15
C GLU A 245 -20.56 -8.43 -21.24
N ALA A 246 -21.02 -7.19 -21.07
CA ALA A 246 -20.43 -6.26 -20.10
C ALA A 246 -20.48 -6.81 -18.66
N LEU A 247 -21.58 -7.46 -18.28
CA LEU A 247 -21.70 -8.14 -16.99
C LEU A 247 -20.72 -9.30 -16.82
N LYS A 248 -20.40 -10.04 -17.89
CA LYS A 248 -19.41 -11.11 -17.84
C LYS A 248 -18.01 -10.56 -17.55
N LEU A 249 -17.66 -9.41 -18.13
CA LEU A 249 -16.38 -8.75 -17.89
C LEU A 249 -16.23 -8.35 -16.43
N ILE A 250 -17.19 -7.58 -15.89
CA ILE A 250 -17.14 -7.15 -14.49
C ILE A 250 -17.20 -8.36 -13.53
N GLN A 251 -17.92 -9.43 -13.89
CA GLN A 251 -17.93 -10.67 -13.12
C GLN A 251 -16.55 -11.33 -13.09
N ALA A 252 -15.91 -11.49 -14.25
CA ALA A 252 -14.59 -12.09 -14.33
C ALA A 252 -13.55 -11.28 -13.54
N GLU A 253 -13.56 -9.95 -13.66
CA GLU A 253 -12.64 -9.05 -12.94
C GLU A 253 -12.82 -9.09 -11.43
N ASN A 254 -14.06 -9.33 -10.96
CA ASN A 254 -14.38 -9.48 -9.54
C ASN A 254 -14.29 -10.94 -9.06
N GLY A 255 -13.70 -11.85 -9.86
CA GLY A 255 -13.49 -13.26 -9.48
C GLY A 255 -14.76 -14.11 -9.45
N MET A 256 -15.86 -13.63 -10.02
CA MET A 256 -17.12 -14.34 -10.18
C MET A 256 -17.12 -15.19 -11.46
N GLN A 257 -18.01 -16.19 -11.52
CA GLN A 257 -18.29 -16.91 -12.76
C GLN A 257 -18.92 -15.94 -13.78
N PRO A 258 -18.34 -15.79 -15.00
CA PRO A 258 -18.80 -14.85 -16.01
C PRO A 258 -20.06 -15.37 -16.72
N THR A 259 -21.17 -15.42 -15.99
CA THR A 259 -22.45 -15.95 -16.47
C THR A 259 -23.26 -14.92 -17.26
N GLY A 260 -23.02 -13.62 -17.04
CA GLY A 260 -23.84 -12.55 -17.58
C GLY A 260 -25.22 -12.44 -16.92
N ARG A 261 -25.48 -13.24 -15.88
CA ARG A 261 -26.70 -13.22 -15.05
C ARG A 261 -26.55 -12.20 -13.93
N VAL A 262 -27.63 -11.49 -13.60
CA VAL A 262 -27.64 -10.54 -12.47
C VAL A 262 -28.28 -11.21 -11.27
N GLY A 263 -27.52 -11.41 -10.20
CA GLY A 263 -28.04 -11.74 -8.87
C GLY A 263 -27.57 -10.71 -7.85
N ASN A 264 -27.92 -10.88 -6.56
CA ASN A 264 -27.57 -9.91 -5.53
C ASN A 264 -26.05 -9.68 -5.39
N THR A 265 -25.21 -10.69 -5.62
CA THR A 265 -23.75 -10.51 -5.64
C THR A 265 -23.30 -9.62 -6.81
N THR A 266 -23.87 -9.78 -7.99
CA THR A 266 -23.60 -8.89 -9.14
C THR A 266 -24.06 -7.47 -8.85
N ILE A 267 -25.23 -7.31 -8.22
CA ILE A 267 -25.77 -5.99 -7.82
C ILE A 267 -24.87 -5.32 -6.80
N ALA A 268 -24.39 -6.05 -5.80
CA ALA A 268 -23.46 -5.53 -4.80
C ALA A 268 -22.15 -5.03 -5.46
N VAL A 269 -21.64 -5.74 -6.46
CA VAL A 269 -20.45 -5.30 -7.23
C VAL A 269 -20.75 -4.05 -8.06
N LEU A 270 -21.91 -3.96 -8.70
CA LEU A 270 -22.31 -2.77 -9.47
C LEU A 270 -22.56 -1.55 -8.58
N ASN A 271 -23.07 -1.77 -7.37
CA ASN A 271 -23.32 -0.72 -6.38
C ASN A 271 -22.04 -0.30 -5.64
N ALA A 272 -20.97 -1.10 -5.68
CA ALA A 272 -19.71 -0.77 -5.03
C ALA A 272 -19.18 0.58 -5.57
N GLY A 273 -19.01 1.53 -4.65
CA GLY A 273 -18.59 2.89 -5.01
C GLY A 273 -17.09 3.12 -4.80
N PRO A 274 -16.60 4.32 -5.15
CA PRO A 274 -15.22 4.72 -4.88
C PRO A 274 -14.82 4.55 -3.41
N THR A 275 -15.75 4.75 -2.48
CA THR A 275 -15.52 4.54 -1.04
C THR A 275 -15.20 3.08 -0.69
N ASP A 276 -15.92 2.13 -1.28
CA ASP A 276 -15.71 0.70 -0.99
C ASP A 276 -14.38 0.21 -1.57
N HIS A 277 -14.07 0.60 -2.80
CA HIS A 277 -12.78 0.29 -3.42
C HIS A 277 -11.62 0.97 -2.69
N ALA A 278 -11.78 2.23 -2.26
CA ALA A 278 -10.79 2.92 -1.45
C ALA A 278 -10.53 2.18 -0.12
N ARG A 279 -11.57 1.68 0.54
CA ARG A 279 -11.43 0.86 1.76
C ARG A 279 -10.65 -0.42 1.49
N GLN A 280 -10.94 -1.12 0.40
CA GLN A 280 -10.21 -2.33 0.00
C GLN A 280 -8.72 -2.04 -0.27
N LEU A 281 -8.41 -0.93 -0.94
CA LEU A 281 -7.04 -0.52 -1.22
C LEU A 281 -6.25 -0.18 0.06
N VAL A 282 -6.87 0.52 1.02
CA VAL A 282 -6.24 0.77 2.33
C VAL A 282 -5.90 -0.52 3.05
N LEU A 283 -6.83 -1.48 3.06
CA LEU A 283 -6.58 -2.80 3.66
C LEU A 283 -5.43 -3.54 2.96
N ASN A 284 -5.31 -3.41 1.64
CA ASN A 284 -4.21 -4.01 0.89
C ASN A 284 -2.87 -3.30 1.16
N LEU A 285 -2.85 -1.97 1.25
CA LEU A 285 -1.66 -1.20 1.68
C LEU A 285 -1.21 -1.64 3.08
N GLU A 286 -2.15 -1.85 4.01
CA GLU A 286 -1.86 -2.34 5.35
C GLU A 286 -1.28 -3.76 5.33
N ARG A 287 -1.90 -4.69 4.59
CA ARG A 287 -1.40 -6.07 4.45
C ARG A 287 -0.01 -6.12 3.82
N ARG A 288 0.30 -5.25 2.87
CA ARG A 288 1.64 -5.14 2.27
C ARG A 288 2.68 -4.73 3.30
N ARG A 289 2.32 -3.89 4.28
CA ARG A 289 3.24 -3.51 5.37
C ARG A 289 3.56 -4.65 6.31
N TRP A 290 2.68 -5.63 6.46
CA TRP A 290 2.90 -6.80 7.32
C TRP A 290 4.00 -7.72 6.79
N LEU A 291 4.26 -7.72 5.49
CA LEU A 291 5.22 -8.61 4.84
C LEU A 291 6.65 -8.06 4.93
N ARG A 292 7.63 -8.96 5.01
CA ARG A 292 9.04 -8.68 4.73
C ARG A 292 9.20 -7.99 3.36
N ARG A 293 10.14 -7.05 3.26
CA ARG A 293 10.35 -6.26 2.03
C ARG A 293 11.03 -7.05 0.92
N GLU A 294 11.89 -7.99 1.28
CA GLU A 294 12.67 -8.79 0.34
C GLU A 294 12.23 -10.24 0.41
N ALA A 295 11.39 -10.67 -0.53
CA ALA A 295 10.99 -12.07 -0.67
C ALA A 295 12.13 -12.91 -1.28
N PRO A 296 12.19 -14.23 -1.05
CA PRO A 296 13.21 -15.07 -1.68
C PRO A 296 13.06 -15.02 -3.21
N ALA A 297 14.17 -15.04 -3.94
CA ALA A 297 14.17 -15.01 -5.40
C ALA A 297 13.42 -16.22 -5.99
N THR A 298 13.62 -17.39 -5.40
CA THR A 298 12.90 -18.63 -5.75
C THR A 298 11.90 -18.97 -4.66
N ARG A 299 10.60 -18.92 -4.98
CA ARG A 299 9.50 -19.11 -4.02
C ARG A 299 8.18 -19.44 -4.71
N ILE A 300 7.22 -19.93 -3.93
CA ILE A 300 5.84 -20.08 -4.34
C ILE A 300 4.98 -19.16 -3.47
N ASP A 301 4.29 -18.22 -4.11
CA ASP A 301 3.36 -17.32 -3.46
C ASP A 301 1.93 -17.80 -3.74
N VAL A 302 1.15 -18.07 -2.68
CA VAL A 302 -0.27 -18.40 -2.81
C VAL A 302 -1.11 -17.20 -2.36
N ASN A 303 -1.83 -16.59 -3.31
CA ASN A 303 -2.85 -15.62 -3.01
C ASN A 303 -4.15 -16.34 -2.65
N THR A 304 -4.40 -16.54 -1.36
CA THR A 304 -5.59 -17.26 -0.90
C THR A 304 -6.89 -16.52 -1.24
N ALA A 305 -6.87 -15.18 -1.26
CA ALA A 305 -8.05 -14.38 -1.59
C ALA A 305 -8.42 -14.47 -3.08
N ALA A 306 -7.42 -14.54 -3.97
CA ALA A 306 -7.65 -14.70 -5.41
C ALA A 306 -7.68 -16.17 -5.87
N ALA A 307 -7.37 -17.12 -4.97
CA ALA A 307 -7.22 -18.54 -5.30
C ALA A 307 -6.22 -18.79 -6.46
N PHE A 308 -5.06 -18.14 -6.41
CA PHE A 308 -3.97 -18.29 -7.38
C PHE A 308 -2.65 -18.62 -6.70
N LEU A 309 -1.88 -19.47 -7.35
CA LEU A 309 -0.51 -19.82 -7.01
C LEU A 309 0.41 -19.24 -8.08
N THR A 310 1.50 -18.62 -7.63
CA THR A 310 2.55 -18.06 -8.49
C THR A 310 3.90 -18.62 -8.07
N TYR A 311 4.61 -19.23 -8.99
CA TYR A 311 5.97 -19.71 -8.80
C TYR A 311 6.96 -18.74 -9.43
N TYR A 312 7.89 -18.28 -8.59
CA TYR A 312 9.04 -17.48 -8.99
C TYR A 312 10.30 -18.35 -8.95
N ARG A 313 11.13 -18.23 -9.98
CA ARG A 313 12.47 -18.84 -10.07
C ARG A 313 13.48 -17.73 -10.35
N ASP A 314 14.51 -17.61 -9.52
CA ASP A 314 15.57 -16.61 -9.67
C ASP A 314 15.05 -15.16 -9.81
N GLY A 315 13.94 -14.86 -9.14
CA GLY A 315 13.30 -13.55 -9.12
C GLY A 315 12.35 -13.29 -10.28
N THR A 316 12.23 -14.20 -11.25
CA THR A 316 11.32 -14.08 -12.39
C THR A 316 10.09 -14.96 -12.20
N LEU A 317 8.97 -14.53 -12.76
CA LEU A 317 7.75 -15.34 -12.84
C LEU A 317 8.01 -16.51 -13.79
N ASP A 318 7.98 -17.74 -13.29
CA ASP A 318 8.20 -18.96 -14.09
C ASP A 318 6.86 -19.64 -14.43
N TRP A 319 5.94 -19.72 -13.47
CA TRP A 319 4.67 -20.42 -13.66
C TRP A 319 3.55 -19.87 -12.75
N SER A 320 2.30 -19.99 -13.17
CA SER A 320 1.14 -19.68 -12.33
C SER A 320 -0.05 -20.59 -12.64
N ALA A 321 -0.91 -20.81 -11.63
CA ALA A 321 -2.12 -21.60 -11.78
C ALA A 321 -3.19 -21.22 -10.76
N ARG A 322 -4.43 -21.62 -11.05
CA ARG A 322 -5.51 -21.58 -10.06
C ARG A 322 -5.22 -22.58 -8.94
N ALA A 323 -5.47 -22.18 -7.70
CA ALA A 323 -5.40 -23.00 -6.52
C ALA A 323 -6.80 -23.25 -5.96
N VAL A 324 -6.99 -24.36 -5.25
CA VAL A 324 -8.18 -24.58 -4.42
C VAL A 324 -7.79 -24.25 -2.98
N VAL A 325 -8.54 -23.34 -2.37
CA VAL A 325 -8.29 -22.86 -1.01
C VAL A 325 -9.41 -23.30 -0.07
N GLY A 326 -9.13 -23.30 1.23
CA GLY A 326 -10.11 -23.63 2.25
C GLY A 326 -11.32 -22.68 2.24
N SER A 327 -12.50 -23.21 2.57
CA SER A 327 -13.73 -22.42 2.74
C SER A 327 -13.61 -21.44 3.91
N ALA A 328 -14.53 -20.46 4.01
CA ALA A 328 -14.48 -19.45 5.07
C ALA A 328 -14.41 -20.02 6.51
N ASN A 329 -15.10 -21.13 6.77
CA ASN A 329 -15.08 -21.83 8.07
C ASN A 329 -13.88 -22.78 8.25
N ARG A 330 -13.12 -23.08 7.20
CA ARG A 330 -11.92 -23.93 7.20
C ARG A 330 -10.82 -23.30 6.36
N ALA A 331 -10.56 -22.01 6.61
CA ALA A 331 -9.71 -21.20 5.76
C ALA A 331 -8.25 -21.68 5.75
N THR A 332 -7.61 -21.61 4.58
CA THR A 332 -6.16 -21.83 4.47
C THR A 332 -5.42 -20.74 5.26
N PRO A 333 -4.58 -21.12 6.25
CA PRO A 333 -3.90 -20.15 7.10
C PRO A 333 -2.78 -19.39 6.36
N SER A 334 -2.47 -18.18 6.84
CA SER A 334 -1.36 -17.38 6.34
C SER A 334 -0.04 -17.89 6.92
N LEU A 335 0.70 -18.69 6.15
CA LEU A 335 1.96 -19.28 6.61
C LEU A 335 3.08 -19.10 5.60
N GLN A 336 4.31 -19.15 6.11
CA GLN A 336 5.53 -19.30 5.32
C GLN A 336 6.28 -20.53 5.82
N SER A 337 6.74 -21.37 4.89
CA SER A 337 7.59 -22.54 5.18
C SER A 337 8.45 -22.89 3.97
N ALA A 338 9.60 -23.50 4.21
CA ALA A 338 10.35 -24.19 3.17
C ALA A 338 9.66 -25.52 2.82
N PHE A 339 9.77 -25.94 1.56
CA PHE A 339 9.41 -27.31 1.15
C PHE A 339 10.51 -28.27 1.62
N SER A 340 10.12 -29.32 2.33
CA SER A 340 11.06 -30.36 2.78
C SER A 340 11.14 -31.55 1.83
N GLN A 341 10.06 -31.85 1.11
CA GLN A 341 9.97 -32.99 0.20
C GLN A 341 8.85 -32.81 -0.83
N LEU A 342 9.02 -33.44 -2.00
CA LEU A 342 7.97 -33.66 -2.97
C LEU A 342 7.68 -35.17 -2.99
N VAL A 343 6.45 -35.56 -2.69
CA VAL A 343 6.02 -36.96 -2.72
C VAL A 343 5.17 -37.17 -3.96
N VAL A 344 5.65 -38.02 -4.88
CA VAL A 344 4.89 -38.43 -6.06
C VAL A 344 3.93 -39.56 -5.66
N ASN A 345 2.67 -39.46 -6.07
CA ASN A 345 1.60 -40.40 -5.70
C ASN A 345 1.48 -40.61 -4.17
N PRO A 346 1.26 -39.54 -3.38
CA PRO A 346 1.21 -39.64 -1.93
C PRO A 346 -0.01 -40.45 -1.47
N PRO A 347 0.08 -41.23 -0.37
CA PRO A 347 -1.10 -41.78 0.27
C PRO A 347 -1.97 -40.66 0.83
N TRP A 348 -3.30 -40.80 0.77
CA TRP A 348 -4.22 -39.86 1.42
C TRP A 348 -4.56 -40.31 2.85
N ASN A 349 -3.79 -39.79 3.81
CA ASN A 349 -4.09 -39.95 5.23
C ASN A 349 -5.26 -39.03 5.62
N VAL A 350 -6.48 -39.57 5.63
CA VAL A 350 -7.71 -38.81 5.89
C VAL A 350 -7.65 -38.17 7.29
N PRO A 351 -7.72 -36.82 7.38
CA PRO A 351 -7.74 -36.14 8.68
C PRO A 351 -8.95 -36.55 9.53
N ALA A 352 -8.74 -36.70 10.84
CA ALA A 352 -9.81 -37.08 11.77
C ALA A 352 -11.02 -36.13 11.74
N SER A 353 -10.82 -34.85 11.41
CA SER A 353 -11.88 -33.85 11.28
C SER A 353 -12.76 -34.02 10.03
N ILE A 354 -12.35 -34.85 9.07
CA ILE A 354 -13.16 -35.27 7.91
C ILE A 354 -13.79 -36.63 8.20
N ALA A 355 -13.01 -37.58 8.72
CA ALA A 355 -13.48 -38.94 8.98
C ALA A 355 -14.65 -39.05 10.00
N ARG A 356 -14.84 -38.04 10.85
CA ARG A 356 -15.92 -37.97 11.84
C ARG A 356 -17.14 -37.14 11.41
N THR A 357 -17.13 -36.62 10.19
CA THR A 357 -18.29 -35.92 9.59
C THR A 357 -19.13 -36.95 8.86
#